data_AF-A0A9X8VCC8-F1
#
_entry.id   AF-A0A9X8VCC8-F1
#
_cell.length_a   1.000
_cell.length_b   1.000
_cell.length_c   1.000
_cell.angle_alpha   90.00
_cell.angle_beta   90.00
_cell.angle_gamma   90.00
#
_symmetry.space_group_name_H-M   'P 1'
#
loop_
_entity.id
_entity.type
_entity.pdbx_description
1 polymer ?
#
loop_
_entity_poly.entity_id
_entity_poly.type
_entity_poly.pdbx_seq_one_letter_code
_entity_poly.pdbx_strand_id
1 'polypeptide(L)'
;LLLVREMFQQRGGRIKIRVGGRVPFANWHDGHTSAKDLAERFRRHVYRLGQGKPGLFASESPIALPEDRLELKKALANCERLGVTPDGKTIYLYRRHDEARTPILRELGRLRE
;
A
#
# COMPACT_ATOMS: atom_id res chain seq x y z
N LEU A 1 11.32 -7.03 9.89
CA LEU A 1 12.43 -7.88 9.42
C LEU A 1 12.00 -9.33 9.59
N LEU A 2 11.98 -10.12 8.51
CA LEU A 2 11.84 -11.57 8.64
C LEU A 2 13.10 -12.10 9.34
N LEU A 3 12.96 -13.12 10.16
CA LEU A 3 14.13 -13.77 10.74
C LEU A 3 14.93 -14.42 9.60
N VAL A 4 16.26 -14.42 9.73
CA VAL A 4 17.20 -15.02 8.76
C VAL A 4 16.72 -16.40 8.28
N ARG A 5 16.20 -17.21 9.21
CA ARG A 5 15.66 -18.54 8.94
C ARG A 5 14.42 -18.53 8.03
N GLU A 6 13.53 -17.56 8.16
CA GLU A 6 12.35 -17.39 7.29
C GLU A 6 12.74 -16.91 5.89
N MET A 7 13.77 -16.06 5.79
CA MET A 7 14.28 -15.55 4.51
C MET A 7 14.92 -16.66 3.65
N PHE A 8 15.57 -17.65 4.27
CA PHE A 8 16.22 -18.75 3.55
C PHE A 8 15.31 -19.96 3.31
N GLN A 9 14.25 -20.15 4.10
CA GLN A 9 13.24 -21.20 3.87
C GLN A 9 12.37 -20.94 2.62
N GLN A 10 12.31 -19.69 2.14
CA GLN A 10 11.51 -19.28 0.98
C GLN A 10 12.35 -19.05 -0.28
N ARG A 11 13.56 -19.63 -0.39
CA ARG A 11 14.35 -19.54 -1.64
C ARG A 11 13.60 -20.27 -2.77
N GLY A 12 13.08 -19.49 -3.73
CA GLY A 12 12.24 -19.98 -4.83
C GLY A 12 10.76 -20.15 -4.47
N GLY A 13 10.37 -19.84 -3.23
CA GLY A 13 8.99 -19.94 -2.74
C GLY A 13 8.15 -18.69 -3.05
N ARG A 14 6.83 -18.86 -3.17
CA ARG A 14 5.89 -17.74 -3.28
C ARG A 14 5.44 -17.31 -1.88
N ILE A 15 5.81 -16.10 -1.49
CA ILE A 15 5.30 -15.48 -0.26
C ILE A 15 3.94 -14.86 -0.58
N LYS A 16 2.89 -15.30 0.14
CA LYS A 16 1.57 -14.64 0.09
C LYS A 16 1.54 -13.52 1.11
N ILE A 17 1.54 -12.29 0.64
CA ILE A 17 1.40 -11.09 1.48
C ILE A 17 -0.06 -10.63 1.44
N ARG A 18 -0.61 -10.29 2.61
CA ARG A 18 -1.90 -9.61 2.73
C ARG A 18 -1.66 -8.22 3.32
N VAL A 19 -2.07 -7.20 2.57
CA VAL A 19 -2.00 -5.80 2.99
C VAL A 19 -3.41 -5.35 3.38
N GLY A 20 -3.54 -4.76 4.56
CA GLY A 20 -4.82 -4.25 5.07
C GLY A 20 -5.10 -2.83 4.59
N GLY A 21 -6.28 -2.31 4.93
CA GLY A 21 -6.62 -0.91 4.68
C GLY A 21 -5.79 0.06 5.53
N ARG A 22 -5.70 1.31 5.09
CA ARG A 22 -5.06 2.39 5.85
C ARG A 22 -5.83 2.63 7.14
N VAL A 23 -5.13 2.78 8.27
CA VAL A 23 -5.75 3.16 9.55
C VAL A 23 -5.52 4.66 9.79
N PRO A 24 -6.56 5.51 9.74
CA PRO A 24 -6.44 6.95 9.94
C PRO A 24 -5.99 7.30 11.35
N PHE A 25 -5.27 8.42 11.49
CA PHE A 25 -4.79 8.92 12.79
C PHE A 25 -5.92 9.01 13.82
N ALA A 26 -7.06 9.60 13.43
CA ALA A 26 -8.24 9.74 14.28
C ALA A 26 -8.82 8.41 14.79
N ASN A 27 -8.54 7.29 14.11
CA ASN A 27 -9.09 5.98 14.46
C ASN A 27 -8.23 5.19 15.44
N TRP A 28 -7.01 5.67 15.76
CA TRP A 28 -6.13 5.00 16.71
C TRP A 28 -5.51 5.92 17.76
N HIS A 29 -5.41 7.23 17.52
CA HIS A 29 -4.87 8.17 18.48
C HIS A 29 -5.97 8.80 19.34
N ASP A 30 -5.91 8.57 20.65
CA ASP A 30 -6.83 9.14 21.64
C ASP A 30 -6.14 10.08 22.64
N GLY A 31 -4.81 10.23 22.58
CA GLY A 31 -4.01 11.09 23.47
C GLY A 31 -3.75 10.53 24.87
N HIS A 32 -4.29 9.36 25.22
CA HIS A 32 -4.23 8.81 26.58
C HIS A 32 -3.67 7.39 26.61
N THR A 33 -3.79 6.64 25.50
CA THR A 33 -3.24 5.28 25.40
C THR A 33 -1.72 5.33 25.20
N SER A 34 -1.00 4.53 25.98
CA SER A 34 0.45 4.45 25.88
C SER A 34 0.90 3.90 24.52
N ALA A 35 2.10 4.30 24.06
CA ALA A 35 2.67 3.79 22.81
C ALA A 35 2.83 2.26 22.81
N LYS A 36 3.12 1.66 23.99
CA LYS A 36 3.25 0.21 24.15
C LYS A 36 1.92 -0.51 23.92
N ASP A 37 0.83 0.02 24.47
CA ASP A 37 -0.50 -0.58 24.32
C ASP A 37 -1.03 -0.41 22.90
N LEU A 38 -0.79 0.75 22.27
CA LEU A 38 -1.08 0.97 20.85
C LEU A 38 -0.34 -0.04 19.96
N ALA A 39 0.96 -0.23 20.18
CA ALA A 39 1.76 -1.19 19.42
C ALA A 39 1.23 -2.62 19.56
N GLU A 40 0.86 -3.03 20.78
CA GLU A 40 0.29 -4.37 21.03
C GLU A 40 -1.08 -4.55 20.34
N ARG A 41 -1.89 -3.50 20.32
CA ARG A 41 -3.18 -3.50 19.62
C ARG A 41 -3.01 -3.55 18.10
N PHE A 42 -2.04 -2.82 17.54
CA PHE A 42 -1.66 -2.92 16.11
C PHE A 42 -1.12 -4.31 15.76
N ARG A 43 -0.30 -4.91 16.63
CA ARG A 43 0.16 -6.30 16.46
C ARG A 43 -1.06 -7.21 16.32
N ARG A 44 -1.98 -7.20 17.29
CA ARG A 44 -3.21 -8.01 17.23
C ARG A 44 -4.06 -7.74 15.99
N HIS A 45 -4.16 -6.48 15.54
CA HIS A 45 -4.86 -6.12 14.31
C HIS A 45 -4.24 -6.84 13.09
N VAL A 46 -2.92 -6.78 12.92
CA VAL A 46 -2.21 -7.41 11.79
C VAL A 46 -2.31 -8.93 11.82
N TYR A 47 -2.25 -9.56 13.00
CA TYR A 47 -2.47 -11.01 13.12
C TYR A 47 -3.89 -11.41 12.71
N ARG A 48 -4.91 -10.63 13.08
CA ARG A 48 -6.30 -10.86 12.65
C ARG A 48 -6.49 -10.71 11.15
N LEU A 49 -5.84 -9.72 10.54
CA LEU A 49 -5.81 -9.55 9.08
C LEU A 49 -5.28 -10.82 8.39
N GLY A 50 -4.17 -11.38 8.89
CA GLY A 50 -3.63 -12.66 8.39
C GLY A 50 -4.62 -13.82 8.48
N GLN A 51 -5.43 -13.86 9.55
CA GLN A 51 -6.48 -14.86 9.78
C GLN A 51 -7.79 -14.60 9.02
N GLY A 52 -7.92 -13.47 8.32
CA GLY A 52 -9.18 -13.07 7.67
C GLY A 52 -10.27 -12.65 8.66
N LYS A 53 -9.90 -12.28 9.89
CA LYS A 53 -10.83 -11.78 10.91
C LYS A 53 -10.92 -10.24 10.83
N PRO A 54 -12.04 -9.65 11.30
CA PRO A 54 -12.16 -8.21 11.41
C PRO A 54 -11.02 -7.58 12.24
N GLY A 55 -10.51 -6.45 11.77
CA GLY A 55 -9.46 -5.68 12.44
C GLY A 55 -9.93 -5.05 13.77
N LEU A 56 -8.98 -4.57 14.56
CA LEU A 56 -9.23 -3.84 15.83
C LEU A 56 -9.35 -2.32 15.68
N PHE A 57 -9.13 -1.83 14.46
CA PHE A 57 -9.19 -0.42 14.09
C PHE A 57 -10.07 -0.29 12.86
N ALA A 58 -10.82 0.79 12.79
CA ALA A 58 -11.52 1.17 11.57
C ALA A 58 -10.49 1.60 10.52
N SER A 59 -10.47 0.90 9.39
CA SER A 59 -9.63 1.24 8.24
C SER A 59 -10.44 1.85 7.11
N GLU A 60 -9.81 2.71 6.33
CA GLU A 60 -10.37 3.22 5.09
C GLU A 60 -10.28 2.15 4.00
N SER A 61 -11.35 2.03 3.22
CA SER A 61 -11.37 1.23 2.00
C SER A 61 -11.09 2.14 0.80
N PRO A 62 -10.51 1.60 -0.29
CA PRO A 62 -10.37 2.37 -1.53
C PRO A 62 -11.75 2.85 -2.02
N ILE A 63 -11.81 4.07 -2.52
CA ILE A 63 -13.05 4.69 -3.03
C ILE A 63 -13.46 4.09 -4.37
N ALA A 64 -12.47 3.64 -5.15
CA ALA A 64 -12.66 3.02 -6.44
C ALA A 64 -11.93 1.68 -6.56
N LEU A 65 -12.34 0.91 -7.57
CA LEU A 65 -11.66 -0.31 -7.98
C LEU A 65 -10.28 0.01 -8.57
N PRO A 66 -9.30 -0.90 -8.46
CA PRO A 66 -7.99 -0.72 -9.10
C PRO A 66 -8.15 -0.52 -10.61
N GLU A 67 -7.38 0.41 -11.18
CA GLU A 67 -7.30 0.57 -12.63
C GLU A 67 -6.63 -0.65 -13.27
N ASP A 68 -6.88 -0.87 -14.56
CA ASP A 68 -6.32 -2.01 -15.26
C ASP A 68 -4.79 -1.93 -15.30
N ARG A 69 -4.13 -3.05 -14.94
CA ARG A 69 -2.67 -3.10 -14.80
C ARG A 69 -1.95 -2.91 -16.15
N LEU A 70 -2.56 -3.34 -17.25
CA LEU A 70 -1.99 -3.18 -18.58
C LEU A 70 -2.12 -1.72 -19.03
N GLU A 71 -3.26 -1.08 -18.80
CA GLU A 71 -3.45 0.36 -19.06
C GLU A 71 -2.46 1.22 -18.27
N LEU A 72 -2.28 0.95 -16.97
CA LEU A 72 -1.31 1.66 -16.13
C LEU A 72 0.12 1.52 -16.64
N LYS A 73 0.53 0.30 -17.05
CA LYS A 73 1.87 0.06 -17.60
C LYS A 73 2.10 0.83 -18.90
N LYS A 74 1.10 0.85 -19.79
CA LYS A 74 1.18 1.62 -21.05
C LYS A 74 1.31 3.11 -20.78
N ALA A 75 0.50 3.64 -19.86
CA ALA A 75 0.57 5.05 -19.48
C ALA A 75 1.94 5.42 -18.87
N LEU A 76 2.50 4.57 -18.00
CA LEU A 76 3.83 4.77 -17.43
C LEU A 76 4.95 4.69 -18.48
N ALA A 77 4.84 3.79 -19.45
CA ALA A 77 5.84 3.66 -20.52
C ALA A 77 5.93 4.92 -21.42
N ASN A 78 4.83 5.68 -21.51
CA ASN A 78 4.78 6.95 -22.23
C ASN A 78 5.29 8.14 -21.40
N CYS A 79 5.56 7.95 -20.10
CA CYS A 79 6.07 9.01 -19.25
C CYS A 79 7.58 9.21 -19.44
N GLU A 80 8.02 10.46 -19.30
CA GLU A 80 9.45 10.78 -19.31
C GLU A 80 10.12 10.19 -18.06
N ARG A 81 11.22 9.45 -18.24
CA ARG A 81 11.98 8.88 -17.11
C ARG A 81 12.98 9.92 -16.60
N LEU A 82 12.78 10.40 -15.37
CA LEU A 82 13.67 11.37 -14.74
C LEU A 82 14.91 10.74 -14.11
N GLY A 83 14.81 9.49 -13.64
CA GLY A 83 15.92 8.82 -12.99
C GLY A 83 15.53 7.56 -12.24
N VAL A 84 16.48 7.07 -11.44
CA VAL A 84 16.32 5.89 -10.59
C VAL A 84 16.86 6.22 -9.20
N THR A 85 16.15 5.81 -8.15
CA THR A 85 16.56 5.97 -6.75
C THR A 85 17.60 4.91 -6.36
N PRO A 86 18.38 5.11 -5.28
CA PRO A 86 19.39 4.14 -4.83
C PRO A 86 18.85 2.73 -4.55
N ASP A 87 17.56 2.61 -4.21
CA ASP A 87 16.86 1.35 -3.99
C ASP A 87 16.17 0.79 -5.24
N GLY A 88 16.50 1.31 -6.43
CA GLY A 88 16.08 0.77 -7.71
C GLY A 88 14.69 1.19 -8.19
N LYS A 89 14.02 2.16 -7.53
CA LYS A 89 12.72 2.66 -8.00
C LYS A 89 12.91 3.68 -9.12
N THR A 90 12.09 3.58 -10.17
CA THR A 90 12.12 4.53 -11.30
C THR A 90 11.25 5.74 -11.01
N ILE A 91 11.77 6.93 -11.33
CA ILE A 91 11.04 8.20 -11.23
C ILE A 91 10.55 8.56 -12.64
N TYR A 92 9.24 8.73 -12.78
CA TYR A 92 8.58 9.16 -14.02
C TYR A 92 7.96 10.54 -13.85
N LEU A 93 8.06 11.36 -14.89
CA LEU A 93 7.34 12.62 -15.03
C LEU A 93 6.09 12.40 -15.87
N TYR A 94 4.94 12.50 -15.21
CA TYR A 94 3.64 12.47 -15.85
C TYR A 94 3.16 13.90 -16.13
N ARG A 95 2.72 14.16 -17.36
CA ARG A 95 2.08 15.41 -17.77
C ARG A 95 0.71 15.08 -18.34
N ARG A 96 -0.34 15.73 -17.84
CA ARG A 96 -1.73 15.41 -18.17
C ARG A 96 -2.13 15.75 -19.62
N HIS A 97 -1.56 16.80 -20.21
CA HIS A 97 -1.89 17.28 -21.56
C HIS A 97 -3.41 17.29 -21.88
N ASP A 98 -4.21 17.82 -20.95
CA ASP A 98 -5.68 17.93 -21.06
C ASP A 98 -6.45 16.61 -21.29
N GLU A 99 -5.81 15.46 -21.02
CA GLU A 99 -6.46 14.16 -21.08
C GLU A 99 -7.67 14.11 -20.13
N ALA A 100 -8.83 13.80 -20.68
CA ALA A 100 -10.09 13.67 -19.94
C ALA A 100 -10.10 12.41 -19.04
N ARG A 101 -9.48 11.32 -19.49
CA ARG A 101 -9.38 10.06 -18.75
C ARG A 101 -7.92 9.67 -18.58
N THR A 102 -7.46 9.62 -17.33
CA THR A 102 -6.05 9.40 -17.00
C THR A 102 -5.92 8.22 -16.02
N PRO A 103 -5.47 7.02 -16.46
CA PRO A 103 -5.37 5.86 -15.58
C PRO A 103 -4.40 6.11 -14.41
N ILE A 104 -3.33 6.89 -14.63
CA ILE A 104 -2.37 7.26 -13.57
C ILE A 104 -3.04 8.08 -12.46
N LEU A 105 -3.76 9.16 -12.80
CA LEU A 105 -4.39 10.00 -11.75
C LEU A 105 -5.54 9.26 -11.07
N ARG A 106 -6.28 8.42 -11.80
CA ARG A 106 -7.34 7.60 -11.23
C ARG A 106 -6.80 6.58 -10.24
N GLU A 107 -5.70 5.89 -10.56
CA GLU A 107 -5.05 4.97 -9.60
C GLU A 107 -4.44 5.70 -8.41
N LEU A 108 -3.83 6.88 -8.60
CA LEU A 108 -3.34 7.70 -7.50
C LEU A 108 -4.47 8.23 -6.60
N GLY A 109 -5.59 8.63 -7.20
CA GLY A 109 -6.79 9.12 -6.51
C GLY A 109 -7.59 8.01 -5.84
N ARG A 110 -7.45 6.75 -6.29
CA ARG A 110 -8.17 5.60 -5.74
C ARG A 110 -7.99 5.42 -4.22
N LEU A 111 -6.83 5.85 -3.71
CA LEU A 111 -6.45 5.75 -2.30
C LEU A 111 -6.55 7.09 -1.54
N ARG A 112 -7.07 8.13 -2.20
CA ARG A 112 -7.16 9.50 -1.68
C ARG A 112 -8.55 10.07 -1.91
N GLU A 113 -9.46 9.74 -1.00
CA GLU A 113 -10.20 10.61 -0.06
C GLU A 113 -10.33 9.82 1.24
#